data_AF-A0A441TMY4-F1
#
_entry.id   AF-A0A441TMY4-F1
#
_cell.length_a   1.000
_cell.length_b   1.000
_cell.length_c   1.000
_cell.angle_alpha   90.00
_cell.angle_beta   90.00
_cell.angle_gamma   90.00
#
_symmetry.space_group_name_H-M   'P 1'
#
loop_
_entity.id
_entity.type
_entity.pdbx_description
1 polymer ?
#
loop_
_entity_poly.entity_id
_entity_poly.type
_entity_poly.pdbx_seq_one_letter_code
_entity_poly.pdbx_strand_id
1 'polypeptide(L)'
;MTEVVMQRVLVRHEGRLAMMATVAVLVGVTFMTIGLRGELALVIELRAVRLAAMVLVGVAVAVSTVVFQTVCANRIITPSIM
;
A
#
# COMPACT_ATOMS: atom_id res chain seq x y z
N MET A 1 -9.66 11.20 32.46
CA MET A 1 -10.62 10.52 31.55
C MET A 1 -10.59 11.09 30.12
N THR A 2 -10.15 12.33 29.92
CA THR A 2 -10.02 12.99 28.59
C THR A 2 -8.84 12.50 27.74
N GLU A 3 -7.70 12.13 28.34
CA GLU A 3 -6.52 11.65 27.59
C GLU A 3 -6.75 10.29 26.90
N VAL A 4 -7.49 9.39 27.54
CA VAL A 4 -7.78 8.05 27.01
C VAL A 4 -8.68 8.12 25.76
N VAL A 5 -9.56 9.12 25.68
CA VAL A 5 -10.44 9.34 24.52
C VAL A 5 -9.65 9.94 23.35
N MET A 6 -8.73 10.88 23.61
CA MET A 6 -7.86 11.45 22.58
C MET A 6 -6.92 10.39 21.99
N GLN A 7 -6.37 9.52 22.83
CA GLN A 7 -5.53 8.39 22.39
C GLN A 7 -6.35 7.39 21.55
N ARG A 8 -7.62 7.12 21.86
CA ARG A 8 -8.50 6.28 21.03
C ARG A 8 -8.83 6.91 19.67
N VAL A 9 -8.90 8.24 19.56
CA VAL A 9 -9.21 8.95 18.31
C VAL A 9 -7.99 9.02 17.39
N LEU A 10 -6.80 9.30 17.93
CA LEU A 10 -5.54 9.26 17.17
C LEU A 10 -5.20 7.83 16.71
N VAL A 11 -5.32 6.84 17.61
CA VAL A 11 -5.08 5.42 17.29
C VAL A 11 -6.09 4.87 16.27
N ARG A 12 -7.27 5.48 16.08
CA ARG A 12 -8.28 4.97 15.12
C ARG A 12 -7.87 5.17 13.66
N HIS A 13 -7.13 6.22 13.34
CA HIS A 13 -6.62 6.47 11.99
C HIS A 13 -5.32 5.70 11.74
N GLU A 14 -4.39 5.75 12.71
CA GLU A 14 -3.15 4.99 12.67
C GLU A 14 -3.40 3.49 12.63
N GLY A 15 -4.37 3.00 13.40
CA GLY A 15 -4.78 1.60 13.41
C GLY A 15 -5.33 1.14 12.06
N ARG A 16 -6.01 2.02 11.31
CA ARG A 16 -6.51 1.69 9.97
C ARG A 16 -5.36 1.59 8.96
N LEU A 17 -4.41 2.51 9.01
CA LEU A 17 -3.20 2.46 8.18
C LEU A 17 -2.35 1.22 8.50
N ALA A 18 -2.12 0.96 9.79
CA ALA A 18 -1.40 -0.22 10.26
C ALA A 18 -2.11 -1.52 9.85
N MET A 19 -3.44 -1.58 9.95
CA MET A 19 -4.23 -2.73 9.47
C MET A 19 -4.04 -2.94 7.97
N MET A 20 -4.17 -1.91 7.14
CA MET A 20 -4.00 -2.03 5.68
C MET A 20 -2.57 -2.43 5.30
N ALA A 21 -1.57 -1.87 5.98
CA ALA A 21 -0.17 -2.26 5.79
C ALA A 21 0.07 -3.73 6.17
N THR A 22 -0.50 -4.19 7.29
CA THR A 22 -0.39 -5.59 7.73
C THR A 22 -1.03 -6.54 6.72
N VAL A 23 -2.23 -6.21 6.23
CA VAL A 23 -2.91 -7.00 5.20
C VAL A 23 -2.09 -7.03 3.90
N ALA A 24 -1.53 -5.89 3.46
CA ALA A 24 -0.71 -5.83 2.26
C ALA A 24 0.54 -6.73 2.37
N VAL A 25 1.22 -6.71 3.51
CA VAL A 25 2.38 -7.59 3.77
C VAL A 25 1.97 -9.05 3.78
N LEU A 26 0.87 -9.41 4.46
CA LEU A 26 0.36 -10.78 4.51
C LEU A 26 0.04 -11.31 3.10
N VAL A 27 -0.63 -10.52 2.27
CA VAL A 27 -0.94 -10.89 0.89
C VAL A 27 0.34 -11.01 0.05
N GLY A 28 1.31 -10.11 0.23
CA GLY A 28 2.61 -10.19 -0.45
C GLY A 28 3.40 -11.47 -0.11
N VAL A 29 3.45 -11.83 1.16
CA VAL A 29 4.07 -13.09 1.62
C VAL A 29 3.32 -14.30 1.06
N THR A 30 2.00 -14.25 1.07
CA THR A 30 1.15 -15.33 0.54
C THR A 30 1.35 -15.50 -0.97
N PHE A 31 1.48 -14.40 -1.72
CA PHE A 31 1.79 -14.41 -3.15
C PHE A 31 3.18 -15.01 -3.44
N MET A 32 4.15 -14.78 -2.57
CA MET A 32 5.48 -15.37 -2.65
C MET A 32 5.46 -16.89 -2.42
N THR A 33 4.64 -17.38 -1.49
CA THR A 33 4.73 -18.77 -0.99
C THR A 33 3.71 -19.75 -1.59
N ILE A 34 2.53 -19.29 -2.03
CA ILE A 34 1.49 -20.21 -2.53
C ILE A 34 1.87 -20.79 -3.90
N GLY A 35 1.72 -22.11 -4.03
CA GLY A 35 1.80 -22.82 -5.32
C GLY A 35 3.21 -22.85 -5.91
N LEU A 36 4.25 -22.84 -5.07
CA LEU A 36 5.64 -23.07 -5.46
C LEU A 36 5.76 -24.45 -6.14
N ARG A 37 5.96 -24.48 -7.46
CA ARG A 37 6.14 -25.68 -8.28
C ARG A 37 7.23 -25.41 -9.32
N GLY A 38 8.13 -26.36 -9.57
CA GLY A 38 9.24 -26.20 -10.52
C GLY A 38 10.51 -25.59 -9.88
N GLU A 39 11.31 -24.88 -10.67
CA GLU A 39 12.53 -24.20 -10.23
C GLU A 39 12.21 -23.05 -9.27
N LEU A 40 12.37 -23.31 -7.97
CA LEU A 40 11.98 -22.37 -6.90
C LEU A 40 12.70 -21.02 -7.01
N ALA A 41 13.99 -21.02 -7.36
CA ALA A 41 14.78 -19.80 -7.50
C ALA A 41 14.22 -18.87 -8.57
N LEU A 42 13.93 -19.41 -9.77
CA LEU A 42 13.37 -18.64 -10.88
C LEU A 42 11.96 -18.12 -10.57
N VAL A 43 11.10 -18.97 -9.98
CA VAL A 43 9.72 -18.59 -9.66
C VAL A 43 9.69 -17.46 -8.61
N ILE A 44 10.53 -17.55 -7.58
CA ILE A 44 10.63 -16.54 -6.54
C ILE A 44 11.19 -15.24 -7.12
N GLU A 45 12.24 -15.29 -7.93
CA GLU A 45 12.84 -14.11 -8.56
C GLU A 45 11.84 -13.35 -9.43
N LEU A 46 11.13 -14.05 -10.32
CA LEU A 46 10.12 -13.44 -11.19
C LEU A 46 8.97 -12.82 -10.39
N ARG A 47 8.54 -13.46 -9.30
CA ARG A 47 7.52 -12.92 -8.41
C ARG A 47 8.03 -11.72 -7.61
N ALA A 48 9.30 -11.71 -7.21
CA ALA A 48 9.92 -10.61 -6.47
C ALA A 48 9.96 -9.35 -7.32
N VAL A 49 10.39 -9.48 -8.58
CA VAL A 49 10.41 -8.37 -9.53
C VAL A 49 9.00 -7.83 -9.76
N ARG A 50 7.99 -8.70 -9.92
CA ARG A 50 6.58 -8.27 -10.05
C ARG A 50 6.07 -7.53 -8.82
N LEU A 51 6.36 -8.04 -7.62
CA LEU A 51 5.96 -7.39 -6.37
C LEU A 51 6.63 -6.02 -6.21
N ALA A 52 7.94 -5.93 -6.48
CA ALA A 52 8.69 -4.68 -6.45
C ALA A 52 8.13 -3.66 -7.45
N ALA A 53 7.80 -4.09 -8.67
CA ALA A 53 7.16 -3.23 -9.67
C ALA A 53 5.79 -2.71 -9.20
N MET A 54 4.94 -3.55 -8.61
CA MET A 54 3.65 -3.13 -8.06
C MET A 54 3.80 -2.10 -6.94
N VAL A 55 4.76 -2.29 -6.03
CA VAL A 55 5.05 -1.33 -4.95
C VAL A 55 5.52 0.01 -5.52
N LEU A 56 6.46 -0.03 -6.47
CA LEU A 56 6.98 1.19 -7.12
C LEU A 56 5.87 1.98 -7.80
N VAL A 57 5.02 1.30 -8.59
CA VAL A 57 3.88 1.94 -9.27
C VAL A 57 2.90 2.50 -8.24
N GLY A 58 2.60 1.77 -7.17
CA GLY A 58 1.72 2.25 -6.09
C GLY A 58 2.23 3.54 -5.45
N VAL A 59 3.53 3.62 -5.16
CA VAL A 59 4.16 4.83 -4.62
C VAL A 59 4.09 5.97 -5.63
N ALA A 60 4.41 5.72 -6.89
CA ALA A 60 4.36 6.74 -7.94
C ALA A 60 2.94 7.31 -8.11
N VAL A 61 1.91 6.46 -8.07
CA VAL A 61 0.50 6.86 -8.14
C VAL A 61 0.08 7.69 -6.92
N ALA A 62 0.51 7.28 -5.72
CA ALA A 62 0.22 8.04 -4.50
C ALA A 62 0.84 9.45 -4.54
N VAL A 63 2.11 9.56 -4.95
CA VAL A 63 2.81 10.84 -5.10
C VAL A 63 2.12 11.70 -6.17
N SER A 64 1.84 11.12 -7.34
CA SER A 64 1.14 11.81 -8.43
C SER A 64 -0.21 12.36 -7.96
N THR A 65 -0.96 11.60 -7.17
CA THR A 65 -2.24 12.03 -6.60
C THR A 65 -2.08 13.25 -5.70
N VAL A 66 -1.13 13.25 -4.76
CA VAL A 66 -0.93 14.38 -3.84
C VAL A 66 -0.43 15.62 -4.59
N VAL A 67 0.50 15.45 -5.52
CA VAL A 67 1.01 16.55 -6.36
C VAL A 67 -0.12 17.16 -7.18
N PHE A 68 -0.91 16.32 -7.85
CA PHE A 68 -2.03 16.76 -8.68
C PHE A 68 -3.09 17.52 -7.86
N GLN A 69 -3.49 16.96 -6.71
CA GLN A 69 -4.42 17.60 -5.80
C GLN A 69 -3.91 18.95 -5.28
N THR A 70 -2.59 19.08 -5.10
CA THR A 70 -1.93 20.33 -4.68
C THR A 70 -1.94 21.36 -5.80
N VAL A 71 -1.56 20.99 -7.02
CA VAL A 71 -1.50 21.91 -8.18
C VAL A 71 -2.90 22.40 -8.57
N CYS A 72 -3.90 21.53 -8.57
CA CYS A 72 -5.28 21.91 -8.90
C CYS A 72 -6.04 22.55 -7.73
N ALA A 73 -5.43 22.65 -6.55
CA ALA A 73 -6.09 23.06 -5.32
C ALA A 73 -7.42 22.33 -5.07
N ASN A 74 -7.51 21.06 -5.46
CA ASN A 74 -8.73 20.27 -5.38
C ASN A 74 -8.45 18.85 -4.90
N ARG A 75 -9.07 18.48 -3.79
CA ARG A 75 -8.81 17.20 -3.09
C ARG A 75 -9.58 16.00 -3.68
N ILE A 76 -10.48 16.23 -4.64
CA ILE A 76 -11.35 15.18 -5.22
C ILE A 76 -10.75 14.58 -6.50
N ILE A 77 -9.97 15.34 -7.27
CA ILE A 77 -9.47 14.87 -8.55
C ILE A 77 -8.21 14.03 -8.36
N THR A 78 -8.21 12.85 -8.95
CA THR A 78 -7.05 11.97 -9.10
C THR A 78 -6.65 11.93 -10.57
N PRO A 79 -5.35 11.69 -10.88
CA PRO A 79 -4.86 11.68 -12.25
C PRO A 79 -5.52 10.62 -13.16
N SER A 80 -6.23 9.64 -12.61
CA SER A 80 -6.98 8.63 -13.38
C SER A 80 -8.32 9.11 -13.92
N ILE A 81 -8.83 10.25 -13.44
CA ILE A 81 -10.15 10.83 -13.82
C ILE A 81 -9.97 11.98 -14.82
N MET A 82 -8.76 12.53 -14.94
CA MET A 82 -8.37 13.53 -15.96
C MET A 82 -7.80 12.84 -17.19
#